data_AF-Q0KAT5-F1
#
_entry.id   AF-Q0KAT5-F1
#
_cell.length_a   1.000
_cell.length_b   1.000
_cell.length_c   1.000
_cell.angle_alpha   90.00
_cell.angle_beta   90.00
_cell.angle_gamma   90.00
#
_symmetry.space_group_name_H-M   'P 1'
#
loop_
_entity.id
_entity.type
_entity.pdbx_description
1 polymer ?
#
loop_
_entity_poly.entity_id
_entity_poly.type
_entity_poly.pdbx_seq_one_letter_code
_entity_poly.pdbx_strand_id
1 'polypeptide(L)'
;MRFPLRHVSVASAVMALCMTALAQSAPDPIRPPAILPLESEQAPKLVSYPPLAEPLARGVVIVQFRTQHFRVMPVFGKTAVQISPRIGHLHVTVDDSHITWAHTSEDPVIVVGLPPGAHKLRLELADPSHKILATESVAFTLPDPKAPAAHKH
;
A
#
# COMPACT_ATOMS: atom_id res chain seq x y z
N MET A 1 36.71 62.80 19.34
CA MET A 1 36.40 61.43 19.81
C MET A 1 35.35 60.82 18.90
N ARG A 2 35.70 59.76 18.14
CA ARG A 2 34.78 59.02 17.24
C ARG A 2 34.57 57.63 17.84
N PHE A 3 33.32 57.28 18.15
CA PHE A 3 32.94 55.93 18.59
C PHE A 3 32.84 54.97 17.39
N PRO A 4 33.37 53.73 17.45
CA PRO A 4 33.20 52.76 16.39
C PRO A 4 31.84 52.04 16.51
N LEU A 5 30.91 52.44 15.66
CA LEU A 5 29.65 51.75 15.40
C LEU A 5 29.94 50.57 14.46
N ARG A 6 30.34 49.39 14.96
CA ARG A 6 30.68 48.28 14.05
C ARG A 6 30.44 46.84 14.51
N HIS A 7 29.69 46.62 15.60
CA HIS A 7 29.42 45.25 16.08
C HIS A 7 27.94 44.88 16.28
N VAL A 8 26.99 45.75 15.96
CA VAL A 8 25.56 45.48 16.22
C VAL A 8 24.88 44.68 15.08
N SER A 9 25.48 44.58 13.89
CA SER A 9 24.77 44.07 12.70
C SER A 9 24.83 42.54 12.49
N VAL A 10 25.66 41.79 13.21
CA VAL A 10 25.85 40.34 12.93
C VAL A 10 24.94 39.46 13.80
N ALA A 11 24.57 39.90 15.01
CA ALA A 11 23.73 39.11 15.91
C ALA A 11 22.27 38.97 15.45
N SER A 12 21.76 39.95 14.70
CA SER A 12 20.35 39.98 14.25
C SER A 12 20.05 38.99 13.12
N ALA A 13 21.05 38.63 12.31
CA ALA A 13 20.85 37.73 11.18
C ALA A 13 20.69 36.25 11.61
N VAL A 14 21.43 35.83 12.64
CA VAL A 14 21.39 34.43 13.12
C VAL A 14 20.07 34.11 13.82
N MET A 15 19.52 35.05 14.58
CA MET A 15 18.22 34.87 15.26
C MET A 15 17.05 34.75 14.27
N ALA A 16 17.11 35.47 13.13
CA ALA A 16 16.10 35.40 12.09
C ALA A 16 16.11 34.07 11.32
N LEU A 17 17.28 33.43 11.17
CA LEU A 17 17.43 32.11 10.54
C LEU A 17 16.91 30.96 11.42
N CYS A 18 16.88 31.09 12.75
CA CYS A 18 16.36 30.04 13.64
C CYS A 18 14.82 29.96 13.67
N MET A 19 14.11 31.06 13.40
CA MET A 19 12.64 31.09 13.50
C MET A 19 11.91 30.52 12.27
N THR A 20 12.56 30.42 11.11
CA THR A 20 11.95 29.89 9.88
C THR A 20 11.89 28.36 9.85
N ALA A 21 12.75 27.67 10.61
CA ALA A 21 12.76 26.21 10.70
C ALA A 21 11.58 25.66 11.53
N LEU A 22 11.05 26.42 12.50
CA LEU A 22 9.89 26.01 13.30
C LEU A 22 8.54 26.26 12.60
N ALA A 23 8.52 26.91 11.44
CA ALA A 23 7.31 27.17 10.66
C ALA A 23 6.93 26.01 9.71
N GLN A 24 7.69 24.90 9.71
CA GLN A 24 7.24 23.68 9.03
C GLN A 24 6.07 23.12 9.83
N SER A 25 4.85 23.45 9.40
CA SER A 25 3.62 22.83 9.84
C SER A 25 3.82 21.31 9.90
N ALA A 26 3.31 20.67 10.95
CA ALA A 26 3.27 19.21 11.04
C ALA A 26 2.78 18.64 9.69
N PRO A 27 3.41 17.58 9.15
CA PRO A 27 2.96 16.97 7.92
C PRO A 27 1.47 16.64 8.07
N ASP A 28 0.65 17.22 7.20
CA ASP A 28 -0.77 16.88 7.12
C ASP A 28 -0.84 15.37 6.80
N PRO A 29 -1.40 14.53 7.69
CA PRO A 29 -1.43 13.08 7.51
C PRO A 29 -2.30 12.65 6.32
N ILE A 30 -3.15 13.54 5.81
CA ILE A 30 -4.03 13.32 4.66
C ILE A 30 -3.36 13.85 3.38
N ARG A 31 -2.25 14.61 3.47
CA ARG A 31 -1.55 15.14 2.30
C ARG A 31 -1.12 13.99 1.38
N PRO A 32 -1.57 14.00 0.11
CA PRO A 32 -1.09 13.02 -0.86
C PRO A 32 0.43 13.11 -1.00
N PRO A 33 1.14 11.98 -1.09
CA PRO A 33 2.58 11.99 -1.30
C PRO A 33 2.91 12.64 -2.64
N ALA A 34 4.02 13.39 -2.69
CA ALA A 34 4.49 13.97 -3.93
C ALA A 34 4.87 12.85 -4.93
N ILE A 35 4.40 12.99 -6.17
CA ILE A 35 4.81 12.16 -7.30
C ILE A 35 5.94 12.90 -8.01
N LEU A 36 7.17 12.56 -7.63
CA LEU A 36 8.38 13.09 -8.24
C LEU A 36 9.04 11.99 -9.07
N PRO A 37 9.50 12.30 -10.29
CA PRO A 37 10.27 11.34 -11.07
C PRO A 37 11.53 10.89 -10.34
N LEU A 38 11.75 9.58 -10.27
CA LEU A 38 12.98 8.97 -9.79
C LEU A 38 13.79 8.47 -10.99
N GLU A 39 15.11 8.70 -11.00
CA GLU A 39 16.00 8.19 -12.08
C GLU A 39 16.04 6.66 -12.11
N SER A 40 15.92 6.03 -10.94
CA SER A 40 15.87 4.58 -10.79
C SER A 40 14.98 4.22 -9.60
N GLU A 41 14.22 3.15 -9.75
CA GLU A 41 13.35 2.61 -8.71
C GLU A 41 13.77 1.20 -8.33
N GLN A 42 13.73 0.90 -7.03
CA GLN A 42 13.89 -0.47 -6.54
C GLN A 42 12.77 -1.37 -7.08
N ALA A 43 13.05 -2.68 -7.14
CA ALA A 43 12.04 -3.65 -7.55
C ALA A 43 10.81 -3.57 -6.61
N PRO A 44 9.59 -3.60 -7.18
CA PRO A 44 8.39 -3.57 -6.37
C PRO A 44 8.25 -4.89 -5.60
N LYS A 45 7.72 -4.80 -4.38
CA LYS A 45 7.45 -5.98 -3.56
C LYS A 45 6.00 -5.98 -3.13
N LEU A 46 5.42 -7.17 -3.07
CA LEU A 46 4.09 -7.43 -2.53
C LEU A 46 4.27 -8.32 -1.30
N VAL A 47 3.58 -7.98 -0.22
CA VAL A 47 3.49 -8.80 0.99
C VAL A 47 2.02 -9.01 1.29
N SER A 48 1.61 -10.27 1.35
CA SER A 48 0.26 -10.66 1.75
C SER A 48 0.23 -11.10 3.22
N TYR A 49 -0.88 -10.88 3.90
CA TYR A 49 -1.08 -11.34 5.28
C TYR A 49 -2.18 -12.41 5.34
N PRO A 50 -2.18 -13.28 6.36
CA PRO A 50 -3.28 -14.22 6.58
C PRO A 50 -4.63 -13.51 6.70
N PRO A 51 -5.74 -14.17 6.32
CA PRO A 51 -7.06 -13.57 6.48
C PRO A 51 -7.37 -13.27 7.95
N LEU A 52 -8.12 -12.21 8.21
CA LEU A 52 -8.59 -11.90 9.56
C LEU A 52 -9.44 -13.05 10.12
N ALA A 53 -9.02 -13.62 11.24
CA ALA A 53 -9.60 -14.85 11.80
C ALA A 53 -11.08 -14.72 12.15
N GLU A 54 -11.49 -13.61 12.77
CA GLU A 54 -12.87 -13.42 13.23
C GLU A 54 -13.88 -13.24 12.07
N PRO A 55 -13.61 -12.40 11.04
CA PRO A 55 -14.39 -12.42 9.79
C PRO A 55 -14.38 -13.78 9.09
N LEU A 56 -13.22 -14.45 9.02
CA LEU A 56 -13.08 -15.74 8.34
C LEU A 56 -13.97 -16.81 8.95
N ALA A 57 -14.09 -16.83 10.29
CA ALA A 57 -14.98 -17.74 11.02
C ALA A 57 -16.47 -17.56 10.65
N ARG A 58 -16.85 -16.43 10.05
CA ARG A 58 -18.21 -16.13 9.57
C ARG A 58 -18.35 -16.19 8.04
N GLY A 59 -17.35 -16.72 7.33
CA GLY A 59 -17.40 -16.82 5.87
C GLY A 59 -16.95 -15.56 5.12
N VAL A 60 -16.31 -14.60 5.80
CA VAL A 60 -15.81 -13.36 5.18
C VAL A 60 -14.28 -13.39 5.15
N VAL A 61 -13.71 -13.47 3.95
CA VAL A 61 -12.26 -13.47 3.76
C VAL A 61 -11.80 -12.03 3.61
N ILE A 62 -11.07 -11.52 4.60
CA ILE A 62 -10.44 -10.18 4.54
C ILE A 62 -8.93 -10.37 4.56
N VAL A 63 -8.28 -10.17 3.41
CA VAL A 63 -6.83 -10.29 3.25
C VAL A 63 -6.22 -8.90 3.13
N GLN A 64 -5.37 -8.57 4.09
CA GLN A 64 -4.56 -7.35 4.04
C GLN A 64 -3.32 -7.61 3.17
N PHE A 65 -2.81 -6.55 2.57
CA PHE A 65 -1.53 -6.59 1.88
C PHE A 65 -0.78 -5.27 2.08
N ARG A 66 0.51 -5.29 1.75
CA ARG A 66 1.35 -4.11 1.69
C ARG A 66 2.22 -4.18 0.44
N THR A 67 2.42 -3.05 -0.22
CA THR A 67 3.39 -2.92 -1.30
C THR A 67 4.63 -2.14 -0.83
N GLN A 68 5.77 -2.38 -1.49
CA GLN A 68 6.96 -1.53 -1.38
C GLN A 68 7.41 -1.14 -2.78
N HIS A 69 7.88 0.11 -2.95
CA HIS A 69 8.30 0.66 -4.25
C HIS A 69 7.20 0.56 -5.34
N PHE A 70 5.94 0.66 -4.91
CA PHE A 70 4.78 0.58 -5.78
C PHE A 70 3.56 1.18 -5.09
N ARG A 71 2.74 1.94 -5.82
CA ARG A 71 1.44 2.46 -5.35
C ARG A 71 0.27 1.80 -6.08
N VAL A 72 -0.69 1.30 -5.31
CA VAL A 72 -1.93 0.72 -5.86
C VAL A 72 -2.94 1.86 -6.08
N MET A 73 -3.32 2.08 -7.33
CA MET A 73 -4.20 3.17 -7.77
C MET A 73 -5.04 2.73 -8.98
N PRO A 74 -6.19 3.39 -9.25
CA PRO A 74 -7.03 3.08 -10.42
C PRO A 74 -6.45 3.67 -11.71
N VAL A 75 -5.24 3.25 -12.09
CA VAL A 75 -4.52 3.72 -13.28
C VAL A 75 -4.23 2.58 -14.24
N PHE A 76 -4.49 2.84 -15.53
CA PHE A 76 -4.43 1.88 -16.62
C PHE A 76 -3.86 2.54 -17.88
N GLY A 77 -3.34 1.73 -18.80
CA GLY A 77 -2.87 2.15 -20.12
C GLY A 77 -1.35 2.29 -20.23
N LYS A 78 -0.84 2.10 -21.45
CA LYS A 78 0.59 2.03 -21.74
C LYS A 78 1.38 3.28 -21.35
N THR A 79 0.79 4.47 -21.50
CA THR A 79 1.45 5.74 -21.16
C THR A 79 1.73 5.86 -19.67
N ALA A 80 0.86 5.30 -18.81
CA ALA A 80 1.01 5.37 -17.36
C ALA A 80 2.16 4.50 -16.84
N VAL A 81 2.70 3.56 -17.63
CA VAL A 81 3.90 2.78 -17.30
C VAL A 81 5.13 3.68 -17.07
N GLN A 82 5.13 4.88 -17.64
CA GLN A 82 6.25 5.85 -17.52
C GLN A 82 6.13 6.75 -16.27
N ILE A 83 5.07 6.62 -15.47
CA ILE A 83 4.87 7.43 -14.27
C ILE A 83 5.75 6.91 -13.14
N SER A 84 6.43 7.83 -12.45
CA SER A 84 7.26 7.58 -11.29
C SER A 84 6.85 8.50 -10.11
N PRO A 85 6.75 8.00 -8.87
CA PRO A 85 7.01 6.62 -8.43
C PRO A 85 6.06 5.59 -9.06
N ARG A 86 6.52 4.34 -9.21
CA ARG A 86 5.78 3.28 -9.91
C ARG A 86 4.37 3.09 -9.34
N ILE A 87 3.41 3.06 -10.24
CA ILE A 87 1.99 2.89 -9.94
C ILE A 87 1.39 1.73 -10.74
N GLY A 88 0.23 1.23 -10.30
CA GLY A 88 -0.58 0.26 -11.01
C GLY A 88 -1.62 -0.33 -10.07
N HIS A 89 -1.94 -1.61 -10.18
CA HIS A 89 -3.01 -2.23 -9.41
C HIS A 89 -2.72 -3.71 -9.12
N LEU A 90 -3.55 -4.35 -8.30
CA LEU A 90 -3.50 -5.80 -8.11
C LEU A 90 -4.42 -6.48 -9.11
N HIS A 91 -3.99 -7.60 -9.67
CA HIS A 91 -4.92 -8.64 -10.13
C HIS A 91 -5.18 -9.61 -8.99
N VAL A 92 -6.45 -9.99 -8.82
CA VAL A 92 -6.85 -10.91 -7.77
C VAL A 92 -7.56 -12.11 -8.39
N THR A 93 -7.13 -13.31 -8.02
CA THR A 93 -7.69 -14.57 -8.50
C THR A 93 -7.99 -15.49 -7.32
N VAL A 94 -9.17 -16.11 -7.32
CA VAL A 94 -9.55 -17.13 -6.34
C VAL A 94 -9.42 -18.50 -6.99
N ASP A 95 -8.83 -19.46 -6.27
CA ASP A 95 -8.76 -20.89 -6.62
C ASP A 95 -8.23 -21.18 -8.03
N ASP A 96 -7.24 -20.41 -8.48
CA ASP A 96 -6.65 -20.49 -9.82
C ASP A 96 -7.68 -20.38 -10.96
N SER A 97 -8.83 -19.75 -10.69
CA SER A 97 -9.87 -19.47 -11.68
C SER A 97 -9.32 -18.71 -12.88
N HIS A 98 -9.94 -18.90 -14.04
CA HIS A 98 -9.69 -18.08 -15.23
C HIS A 98 -10.25 -16.66 -15.10
N ILE A 99 -11.07 -16.39 -14.08
CA ILE A 99 -11.62 -15.07 -13.78
C ILE A 99 -10.73 -14.38 -12.76
N THR A 100 -10.25 -13.20 -13.14
CA THR A 100 -9.49 -12.28 -12.29
C THR A 100 -10.14 -10.90 -12.31
N TRP A 101 -9.99 -10.13 -11.24
CA TRP A 101 -10.42 -8.74 -11.21
C TRP A 101 -9.29 -7.81 -10.78
N ALA A 102 -9.40 -6.53 -11.16
CA ALA A 102 -8.48 -5.49 -10.73
C ALA A 102 -8.91 -4.93 -9.36
N HIS A 103 -7.99 -4.88 -8.40
CA HIS A 103 -8.14 -4.19 -7.13
C HIS A 103 -7.23 -2.96 -7.11
N THR A 104 -7.84 -1.78 -6.94
CA THR A 104 -7.22 -0.48 -7.29
C THR A 104 -7.07 0.47 -6.11
N SER A 105 -7.24 -0.01 -4.89
CA SER A 105 -6.92 0.74 -3.66
C SER A 105 -5.94 -0.05 -2.78
N GLU A 106 -5.34 0.62 -1.81
CA GLU A 106 -4.52 -0.01 -0.77
C GLU A 106 -5.37 -0.70 0.33
N ASP A 107 -6.71 -0.67 0.19
CA ASP A 107 -7.62 -1.33 1.12
C ASP A 107 -7.49 -2.86 1.06
N PRO A 108 -7.89 -3.58 2.11
CA PRO A 108 -7.90 -5.04 2.10
C PRO A 108 -8.72 -5.61 0.95
N VAL A 109 -8.29 -6.77 0.43
CA VAL A 109 -9.08 -7.57 -0.50
C VAL A 109 -10.13 -8.34 0.29
N ILE A 110 -11.40 -8.18 -0.07
CA ILE A 110 -12.53 -8.80 0.62
C ILE A 110 -13.24 -9.76 -0.34
N VAL A 111 -13.39 -11.02 0.07
CA VAL A 111 -14.11 -12.06 -0.68
C VAL A 111 -15.17 -12.70 0.22
N VAL A 112 -16.39 -12.83 -0.30
CA VAL A 112 -17.54 -13.43 0.38
C VAL A 112 -18.26 -14.40 -0.55
N GLY A 113 -18.98 -15.37 0.01
CA GLY A 113 -19.80 -16.31 -0.75
C GLY A 113 -19.05 -17.53 -1.31
N LEU A 114 -17.82 -17.76 -0.87
CA LEU A 114 -17.10 -19.00 -1.14
C LEU A 114 -17.73 -20.16 -0.34
N PRO A 115 -17.77 -21.38 -0.89
CA PRO A 115 -18.25 -22.55 -0.14
C PRO A 115 -17.32 -22.88 1.06
N PRO A 116 -17.77 -23.64 2.06
CA PRO A 116 -16.87 -24.21 3.06
C PRO A 116 -15.78 -25.07 2.42
N GLY A 117 -14.56 -24.99 2.93
CA GLY A 117 -13.43 -25.77 2.40
C GLY A 117 -12.14 -24.97 2.24
N ALA A 118 -11.13 -25.61 1.66
CA ALA A 118 -9.84 -25.00 1.39
C ALA A 118 -9.90 -24.13 0.14
N HIS A 119 -9.31 -22.94 0.23
CA HIS A 119 -9.25 -21.95 -0.83
C HIS A 119 -7.87 -21.32 -0.91
N LYS A 120 -7.59 -20.69 -2.06
CA LYS A 120 -6.39 -19.91 -2.30
C LYS A 120 -6.73 -18.59 -2.97
N LEU A 121 -6.20 -17.49 -2.43
CA LEU A 121 -6.25 -16.16 -3.04
C LEU A 121 -4.87 -15.83 -3.60
N ARG A 122 -4.77 -15.61 -4.91
CA ARG A 122 -3.55 -15.12 -5.58
C ARG A 122 -3.66 -13.62 -5.80
N LEU A 123 -2.64 -12.90 -5.35
CA LEU A 123 -2.48 -11.46 -5.54
C LEU A 123 -1.29 -11.21 -6.46
N GLU A 124 -1.51 -10.51 -7.56
CA GLU A 124 -0.46 -10.19 -8.52
C GLU A 124 -0.36 -8.68 -8.69
N LEU A 125 0.84 -8.14 -8.46
CA LEU A 125 1.10 -6.74 -8.68
C LEU A 125 1.28 -6.48 -10.17
N ALA A 126 0.39 -5.71 -10.77
CA ALA A 126 0.36 -5.43 -12.20
C ALA A 126 0.66 -3.96 -12.50
N ASP A 127 1.52 -3.70 -13.47
CA ASP A 127 1.69 -2.35 -14.00
C ASP A 127 0.46 -1.89 -14.82
N PRO A 128 0.37 -0.61 -15.23
CA PRO A 128 -0.78 -0.11 -15.97
C PRO A 128 -0.99 -0.77 -17.34
N SER A 129 -0.02 -1.52 -17.85
CA SER A 129 -0.13 -2.33 -19.07
C SER A 129 -0.50 -3.80 -18.81
N HIS A 130 -0.86 -4.13 -17.56
CA HIS A 130 -1.17 -5.47 -17.06
C HIS A 130 0.02 -6.44 -17.02
N LYS A 131 1.26 -5.93 -17.04
CA LYS A 131 2.44 -6.77 -16.83
C LYS A 131 2.58 -7.09 -15.34
N ILE A 132 2.71 -8.38 -15.02
CA ILE A 132 2.92 -8.84 -13.65
C ILE A 132 4.36 -8.54 -13.20
N LEU A 133 4.49 -7.96 -12.01
CA LEU A 133 5.75 -7.53 -11.41
C LEU A 133 6.11 -8.31 -10.13
N ALA A 134 5.10 -8.78 -9.39
CA ALA A 134 5.26 -9.61 -8.20
C ALA A 134 3.99 -10.44 -7.99
N THR A 135 4.11 -11.57 -7.31
CA THR A 135 3.00 -12.48 -7.03
C THR A 135 3.09 -12.99 -5.59
N GLU A 136 1.96 -13.02 -4.91
CA GLU A 136 1.78 -13.59 -3.58
C GLU A 136 0.55 -14.52 -3.57
N SER A 137 0.51 -15.48 -2.65
CA SER A 137 -0.62 -16.39 -2.50
C SER A 137 -0.93 -16.66 -1.05
N VAL A 138 -2.21 -16.57 -0.70
CA VAL A 138 -2.72 -16.82 0.65
C VAL A 138 -3.64 -18.02 0.60
N ALA A 139 -3.26 -19.09 1.29
CA ALA A 139 -4.14 -20.25 1.49
C ALA A 139 -4.95 -20.07 2.78
N PHE A 140 -6.22 -20.48 2.76
CA PHE A 140 -7.09 -20.44 3.93
C PHE A 140 -8.18 -21.50 3.84
N THR A 141 -8.86 -21.75 4.96
CA THR A 141 -9.97 -22.69 5.03
C THR A 141 -11.19 -22.00 5.63
N LEU A 142 -12.31 -22.10 4.93
CA LEU A 142 -13.59 -21.61 5.41
C LEU A 142 -14.29 -22.71 6.22
N PRO A 143 -14.81 -22.38 7.41
CA PRO A 143 -15.49 -23.37 8.24
C PRO A 143 -16.82 -23.78 7.60
N ASP A 144 -17.20 -25.05 7.80
CA ASP A 144 -18.55 -25.51 7.49
C ASP A 144 -19.46 -25.18 8.68
N PRO A 145 -20.45 -24.28 8.52
CA PRO A 145 -21.37 -23.93 9.60
C PRO A 145 -22.24 -25.11 10.07
N LYS A 146 -22.30 -26.21 9.31
CA LYS A 146 -23.01 -27.44 9.67
C LYS A 146 -22.11 -28.52 10.24
N ALA A 147 -20.78 -28.36 10.20
CA ALA A 147 -19.87 -29.33 10.78
C ALA A 147 -19.92 -29.24 12.32
N PRO A 148 -19.94 -30.38 13.03
CA PRO A 148 -19.80 -30.36 14.48
C PRO A 148 -18.49 -29.65 14.85
N ALA A 149 -18.54 -28.76 15.84
CA ALA A 149 -17.36 -28.06 16.32
C ALA A 149 -16.27 -29.09 16.66
N ALA A 150 -15.11 -28.99 16.01
CA ALA A 150 -13.99 -29.88 16.26
C ALA A 150 -13.69 -29.88 17.76
N HIS A 151 -13.72 -31.07 18.38
CA HIS A 151 -13.42 -31.24 19.80
C HIS A 151 -12.04 -30.64 20.10
N LYS A 152 -12.00 -29.65 21.00
CA LYS A 152 -10.75 -29.20 21.61
C LYS A 152 -10.24 -30.33 22.50
N HIS A 153 -9.10 -30.92 22.14
CA HIS A 153 -8.29 -31.74 23.04
C HIS A 153 -7.45 -30.87 23.97
#